data_AF-A0A435GKQ9-F1
#
_entry.id   AF-A0A435GKQ9-F1
#
_cell.length_a   1.000
_cell.length_b   1.000
_cell.length_c   1.000
_cell.angle_alpha   90.00
_cell.angle_beta   90.00
_cell.angle_gamma   90.00
#
_symmetry.space_group_name_H-M   'P 1'
#
loop_
_entity.id
_entity.type
_entity.pdbx_description
1 polymer ?
#
loop_
_entity_poly.entity_id
_entity_poly.type
_entity_poly.pdbx_seq_one_letter_code
_entity_poly.pdbx_strand_id
1 'polypeptide(L)' 'QLVMRRLQRARRMIAAGEPLAQIAVEAGFSDQSHFIRHFKKAFGMTPGRWSSLIQGSAAAA' A
#
# COMPACT_ATOMS: atom_id res chain seq x y z
N GLN A 1 -14.65 8.38 5.40
CA GLN A 1 -13.78 9.40 4.77
C GLN A 1 -12.34 9.45 5.33
N LEU A 2 -11.99 8.68 6.37
CA LEU A 2 -10.61 8.57 6.89
C LEU A 2 -9.79 7.46 6.22
N VAL A 3 -10.38 6.27 6.03
CA VAL A 3 -9.70 5.10 5.45
C VAL A 3 -9.11 5.39 4.07
N MET A 4 -9.86 6.08 3.19
CA MET A 4 -9.34 6.40 1.86
C MET A 4 -8.12 7.35 1.92
N ARG A 5 -8.08 8.31 2.85
CA ARG A 5 -6.89 9.17 3.04
C ARG A 5 -5.68 8.36 3.52
N ARG A 6 -5.88 7.42 4.45
CA ARG A 6 -4.84 6.47 4.89
C ARG A 6 -4.32 5.63 3.73
N LEU A 7 -5.21 5.12 2.89
CA LEU A 7 -4.87 4.34 1.69
C LEU A 7 -4.10 5.15 0.65
N GLN A 8 -4.44 6.43 0.45
CA GLN A 8 -3.69 7.33 -0.45
C GLN A 8 -2.29 7.68 0.09
N ARG A 9 -2.12 7.74 1.41
CA ARG A 9 -0.78 7.82 2.03
C ARG A 9 0.01 6.54 1.77
N ALA A 10 -0.58 5.37 2.05
CA ALA A 10 0.05 4.08 1.82
C ALA A 10 0.53 3.90 0.37
N ARG A 11 -0.24 4.34 -0.63
CA ARG A 11 0.18 4.30 -2.04
C ARG A 11 1.49 5.03 -2.32
N ARG A 12 1.69 6.20 -1.70
CA ARG A 12 2.93 6.99 -1.88
C ARG A 12 4.13 6.28 -1.27
N MET A 13 3.94 5.69 -0.10
CA MET A 13 4.99 4.93 0.60
C MET A 13 5.35 3.63 -0.14
N ILE A 14 4.35 2.94 -0.72
CA ILE A 14 4.62 1.77 -1.59
C ILE A 14 5.45 2.19 -2.80
N ALA A 15 5.13 3.32 -3.43
CA ALA A 15 5.91 3.85 -4.55
C ALA A 15 7.34 4.24 -4.16
N ALA A 16 7.55 4.66 -2.90
CA ALA A 16 8.87 4.92 -2.32
C ALA A 16 9.64 3.63 -1.95
N GLY A 17 9.03 2.45 -2.10
CA GLY A 17 9.68 1.16 -1.82
C GLY A 17 9.69 0.76 -0.35
N GLU A 18 8.87 1.38 0.49
CA GLU A 18 8.85 1.08 1.92
C GLU A 18 8.26 -0.32 2.23
N PRO A 19 8.68 -0.97 3.34
CA PRO A 19 8.13 -2.26 3.74
C PRO A 19 6.64 -2.19 4.08
N LEU A 20 5.85 -3.15 3.58
CA LEU A 20 4.38 -3.16 3.77
C LEU A 20 3.94 -3.19 5.24
N ALA A 21 4.74 -3.81 6.11
CA ALA A 21 4.46 -3.86 7.55
C ALA A 21 4.59 -2.47 8.19
N GLN A 22 5.62 -1.71 7.83
CA GLN A 22 5.83 -0.32 8.27
C GLN A 22 4.74 0.60 7.72
N ILE A 23 4.41 0.45 6.42
CA ILE A 23 3.34 1.23 5.77
C ILE A 23 2.01 1.06 6.50
N ALA A 24 1.67 -0.14 6.97
CA ALA A 24 0.43 -0.36 7.70
C ALA A 24 0.35 0.53 8.96
N VAL A 25 1.41 0.52 9.77
CA VAL A 25 1.49 1.30 11.01
C VAL A 25 1.48 2.80 10.72
N GLU A 26 2.33 3.26 9.82
CA GLU A 26 2.50 4.68 9.51
C GLU A 26 1.31 5.30 8.77
N ALA A 27 0.61 4.53 7.94
CA ALA A 27 -0.65 4.95 7.34
C ALA A 27 -1.81 4.95 8.36
N GLY A 28 -1.60 4.44 9.58
CA GLY A 28 -2.56 4.46 10.67
C GLY A 28 -3.53 3.26 10.66
N PHE A 29 -3.12 2.11 10.15
CA PHE A 29 -3.83 0.84 10.33
C PHE A 29 -3.35 0.16 11.61
N SER A 30 -4.25 -0.63 12.22
CA SER A 30 -3.94 -1.40 13.43
C SER A 30 -2.86 -2.45 13.19
N ASP A 31 -2.89 -3.05 12.02
CA ASP A 31 -2.03 -4.15 11.62
C ASP A 31 -2.03 -4.30 10.09
N GLN A 32 -1.13 -5.14 9.59
CA GLN A 32 -0.94 -5.39 8.17
C GLN A 32 -2.15 -6.08 7.51
N SER A 33 -2.85 -6.97 8.20
CA SER A 33 -4.01 -7.70 7.67
C SER A 33 -5.19 -6.75 7.42
N HIS A 34 -5.44 -5.85 8.37
CA HIS A 34 -6.43 -4.79 8.26
C HIS A 34 -6.10 -3.86 7.09
N PHE A 35 -4.84 -3.43 6.97
CA PHE A 35 -4.37 -2.65 5.81
C PHE A 35 -4.62 -3.38 4.48
N ILE A 36 -4.18 -4.63 4.34
CA ILE A 36 -4.30 -5.42 3.10
C ILE A 36 -5.77 -5.57 2.68
N ARG A 37 -6.66 -5.85 3.63
CA ARG A 37 -8.11 -6.00 3.35
C ARG A 37 -8.71 -4.71 2.80
N HIS A 38 -8.42 -3.57 3.42
CA HIS A 38 -8.93 -2.28 2.95
C HIS A 38 -8.31 -1.85 1.64
N PHE A 39 -7.01 -2.08 1.45
CA PHE A 39 -6.32 -1.76 0.21
C PHE A 39 -6.89 -2.56 -0.96
N LYS A 40 -7.05 -3.88 -0.80
CA LYS A 40 -7.67 -4.73 -1.83
C LYS A 40 -9.10 -4.32 -2.13
N LYS A 41 -9.90 -4.00 -1.10
CA LYS A 41 -11.28 -3.53 -1.28
C LYS A 41 -11.34 -2.21 -2.08
N ALA A 42 -10.39 -1.31 -1.88
CA ALA A 42 -10.39 0.01 -2.51
C ALA A 42 -9.75 0.02 -3.92
N PHE A 43 -8.72 -0.79 -4.15
CA PHE A 43 -7.90 -0.73 -5.37
C PHE A 43 -7.91 -2.03 -6.19
N GLY A 44 -8.67 -3.05 -5.78
CA GLY A 44 -8.86 -4.29 -6.53
C GLY A 44 -7.71 -5.31 -6.44
N MET A 45 -6.56 -4.94 -5.87
CA MET A 45 -5.41 -5.84 -5.71
C MET A 45 -4.71 -5.65 -4.37
N THR A 46 -3.89 -6.62 -3.96
CA THR A 46 -3.11 -6.51 -2.72
C THR A 46 -1.97 -5.50 -2.88
N PRO A 47 -1.53 -4.85 -1.79
CA PRO A 47 -0.44 -3.87 -1.84
C PRO A 47 0.89 -4.51 -2.25
N GLY A 48 1.13 -5.80 -1.96
CA GLY A 48 2.32 -6.51 -2.44
C GLY A 48 2.36 -6.66 -3.96
N ARG A 49 1.25 -7.09 -4.58
CA ARG A 49 1.16 -7.16 -6.04
C ARG A 49 1.30 -5.78 -6.68
N TRP A 50 0.67 -4.78 -6.09
CA TRP A 50 0.81 -3.38 -6.52
C TRP A 50 2.27 -2.90 -6.46
N SER A 51 2.97 -3.19 -5.36
CA SER A 51 4.39 -2.87 -5.17
C SER A 51 5.26 -3.49 -6.25
N SER A 52 5.08 -4.78 -6.54
CA SER A 52 5.84 -5.47 -7.59
C SER A 52 5.61 -4.89 -8.97
N LEU A 53 4.38 -4.45 -9.29
CA LEU A 53 4.08 -3.81 -10.59
C LEU A 53 4.76 -2.45 -10.73
N ILE A 54 4.74 -1.62 -9.68
CA ILE A 54 5.37 -0.30 -9.71
C ILE A 54 6.89 -0.42 -9.74
N GLN A 55 7.46 -1.30 -8.90
CA GLN A 55 8.91 -1.50 -8.86
C GLN A 55 9.43 -2.21 -10.11
N GLY A 56 8.66 -3.14 -10.67
CA GLY A 56 8.96 -3.76 -11.97
C GLY A 56 8.93 -2.75 -13.12
N SER A 57 8.03 -1.76 -13.08
CA SER A 57 8.03 -0.64 -14.03
C SER A 57 9.22 0.30 -13.86
N ALA A 58 9.68 0.53 -12.62
CA ALA A 58 10.84 1.38 -12.36
C ALA A 58 12.16 0.72 -12.78
N ALA A 59 12.25 -0.61 -12.73
CA ALA A 59 13.42 -1.35 -13.19
C ALA A 59 13.52 -1.47 -14.73
N ALA A 60 12.42 -1.18 -15.44
CA ALA A 60 12.35 -1.28 -16.90
C ALA A 60 12.51 0.07 -17.63
N ALA A 61 12.70 1.17 -16.89
CA ALA A 61 12.89 2.53 -17.40
C ALA A 61 14.30 3.04 -17.03
#